data_AF-A0A4D4M8M8-F1
#
_entry.id   AF-A0A4D4M8M8-F1
#
_cell.length_a   1.000
_cell.length_b   1.000
_cell.length_c   1.000
_cell.angle_alpha   90.00
_cell.angle_beta   90.00
_cell.angle_gamma   90.00
#
_symmetry.space_group_name_H-M   'P 1'
#
loop_
_entity.id
_entity.type
_entity.pdbx_description
1 polymer ?
#
loop_
_entity_poly.entity_id
_entity_poly.type
_entity_poly.pdbx_seq_one_letter_code
_entity_poly.pdbx_strand_id
1 'polypeptide(L)'
;MAATARSALTAMRDMLHSLGDCADHAGRLAPSPTAADLDTLCRTLRAAGRDVRLRGLPEAARELPPSVHVSTYRIVEAALGAGDQGPARVALRRRRGAVHITVTGVRLAVTGPVAERLRVQVAAGEGRLVCEPTGTVRVSLPAGPAPAPVQEVSPSPYA
;
A
#
# COMPACT_ATOMS: atom_id res chain seq x y z
N MET A 1 24.53 -22.33 -33.04
CA MET A 1 23.25 -21.61 -33.11
C MET A 1 22.30 -21.85 -31.91
N ALA A 2 22.68 -22.64 -30.89
CA ALA A 2 21.82 -22.85 -29.70
C ALA A 2 22.12 -21.91 -28.52
N ALA A 3 23.29 -21.26 -28.49
CA ALA A 3 23.71 -20.39 -27.40
C ALA A 3 23.01 -19.01 -27.43
N THR A 4 22.77 -18.46 -28.63
CA THR A 4 22.08 -17.18 -28.82
C THR A 4 20.61 -17.24 -28.42
N ALA A 5 19.92 -18.33 -28.76
CA ALA A 5 18.53 -18.56 -28.35
C ALA A 5 18.39 -18.69 -26.81
N ARG A 6 19.34 -19.38 -26.15
CA ARG A 6 19.38 -19.46 -24.68
C ARG A 6 19.65 -18.10 -24.05
N SER A 7 20.57 -17.32 -24.61
CA SER A 7 20.90 -15.99 -24.12
C SER A 7 19.70 -15.03 -24.20
N ALA A 8 18.98 -15.04 -25.32
CA ALA A 8 17.75 -14.25 -25.47
C ALA A 8 16.65 -14.68 -24.48
N LEU A 9 16.49 -15.98 -24.25
CA LEU A 9 15.55 -16.49 -23.25
C LEU A 9 15.95 -16.14 -21.82
N THR A 10 17.24 -16.12 -21.49
CA THR A 10 17.73 -15.65 -20.18
C THR A 10 17.43 -14.16 -20.00
N ALA A 11 17.70 -13.32 -21.00
CA ALA A 11 17.40 -11.89 -20.94
C ALA A 11 15.89 -11.61 -20.77
N MET A 12 15.04 -12.35 -21.49
CA MET A 12 13.59 -12.25 -21.31
C MET A 12 13.13 -12.74 -19.93
N ARG A 13 13.74 -13.81 -19.39
CA ARG A 13 13.46 -14.29 -18.03
C ARG A 13 13.91 -13.31 -16.97
N ASP A 14 15.03 -12.64 -17.13
CA ASP A 14 15.49 -11.61 -16.20
C ASP A 14 14.57 -10.39 -16.20
N MET A 15 14.10 -9.96 -17.38
CA MET A 15 13.10 -8.89 -17.49
C MET A 15 11.78 -9.29 -16.82
N LEU A 16 11.29 -10.52 -17.08
CA LEU A 16 10.07 -11.04 -16.45
C LEU A 16 10.25 -11.24 -14.94
N HIS A 17 11.44 -11.66 -14.47
CA HIS A 17 11.75 -11.81 -13.06
C HIS A 17 11.81 -10.46 -12.36
N SER A 18 12.37 -9.42 -13.01
CA SER A 18 12.33 -8.04 -12.51
C SER A 18 10.90 -7.47 -12.42
N LEU A 19 10.00 -7.88 -13.31
CA LEU A 19 8.57 -7.51 -13.23
C LEU A 19 7.84 -8.36 -12.17
N GLY A 20 8.25 -9.62 -12.01
CA GLY A 20 7.70 -10.59 -11.07
C GLY A 20 8.08 -10.31 -9.62
N ASP A 21 9.28 -9.82 -9.30
CA ASP A 21 9.71 -9.57 -7.91
C ASP A 21 8.82 -8.54 -7.19
N CYS A 22 8.21 -7.65 -7.98
CA CYS A 22 7.22 -6.66 -7.57
C CYS A 22 5.82 -7.27 -7.30
N ALA A 23 5.50 -8.42 -7.89
CA ALA A 23 4.28 -9.19 -7.70
C ALA A 23 4.45 -10.40 -6.74
N ASP A 24 5.68 -10.90 -6.57
CA ASP A 24 6.03 -12.15 -5.90
C ASP A 24 6.87 -11.96 -4.63
N HIS A 25 6.56 -10.93 -3.82
CA HIS A 25 6.69 -11.09 -2.37
C HIS A 25 5.59 -12.03 -1.79
N ALA A 26 5.08 -12.95 -2.62
CA ALA A 26 4.27 -14.11 -2.26
C ALA A 26 5.18 -15.31 -1.98
N GLY A 27 6.18 -15.11 -1.12
CA GLY A 27 6.89 -16.24 -0.51
C GLY A 27 5.91 -17.03 0.35
N ARG A 28 5.66 -18.29 -0.03
CA ARG A 28 5.23 -19.43 0.82
C ARG A 28 4.43 -19.06 2.07
N LEU A 29 3.10 -19.24 2.06
CA LEU A 29 2.26 -19.35 3.27
C LEU A 29 2.42 -18.24 4.32
N ALA A 30 3.09 -17.13 4.00
CA ALA A 30 3.25 -16.03 4.90
C ALA A 30 1.88 -15.38 5.11
N PRO A 31 1.52 -15.01 6.34
CA PRO A 31 0.27 -14.30 6.59
C PRO A 31 0.21 -13.06 5.70
N SER A 32 -0.97 -12.78 5.13
CA SER A 32 -1.14 -11.59 4.29
C SER A 32 -0.74 -10.34 5.06
N PRO A 33 0.02 -9.42 4.45
CA PRO A 33 0.51 -8.23 5.14
C PRO A 33 -0.67 -7.33 5.54
N THR A 34 -0.58 -6.80 6.74
CA THR A 34 -1.60 -5.94 7.35
C THR A 34 -1.11 -4.50 7.46
N ALA A 35 -2.02 -3.57 7.74
CA ALA A 35 -1.62 -2.19 8.00
C ALA A 35 -0.71 -2.04 9.25
N ALA A 36 -0.71 -3.02 10.18
CA ALA A 36 0.20 -3.04 11.32
C ALA A 36 1.67 -3.26 10.91
N ASP A 37 1.88 -3.99 9.82
CA ASP A 37 3.22 -4.29 9.28
C ASP A 37 3.91 -3.05 8.68
N LEU A 38 3.18 -1.95 8.49
CA LEU A 38 3.75 -0.66 8.08
C LEU A 38 4.79 -0.12 9.06
N ASP A 39 4.60 -0.36 10.36
CA ASP A 39 5.58 0.07 11.35
C ASP A 39 6.90 -0.70 11.22
N THR A 40 6.81 -2.01 10.97
CA THR A 40 7.96 -2.86 10.65
C THR A 40 8.63 -2.43 9.35
N LEU A 41 7.87 -2.21 8.27
CA LEU A 41 8.39 -1.70 7.00
C LEU A 41 9.17 -0.39 7.20
N CYS A 42 8.59 0.57 7.93
CA CYS A 42 9.26 1.84 8.21
C CYS A 42 10.52 1.67 9.05
N ARG A 43 10.54 0.75 10.03
CA ARG A 43 11.75 0.42 10.80
C ARG A 43 12.84 -0.17 9.91
N THR A 44 12.50 -1.09 9.02
CA THR A 44 13.45 -1.70 8.07
C THR A 44 14.09 -0.64 7.18
N LEU A 45 13.28 0.28 6.62
CA LEU A 45 13.80 1.38 5.79
C LEU A 45 14.71 2.34 6.58
N ARG A 46 14.40 2.62 7.85
CA ARG A 46 15.29 3.39 8.73
C ARG A 46 16.60 2.67 9.00
N ALA A 47 16.55 1.36 9.27
CA ALA A 47 17.73 0.55 9.47
C ALA A 47 18.61 0.50 8.21
N ALA A 48 18.00 0.57 7.03
CA ALA A 48 18.69 0.72 5.75
C ALA A 48 19.22 2.16 5.47
N GLY A 49 19.04 3.09 6.41
CA GLY A 49 19.60 4.45 6.34
C GLY A 49 18.63 5.54 5.82
N ARG A 50 17.36 5.21 5.54
CA ARG A 50 16.37 6.19 5.06
C ARG A 50 15.49 6.73 6.19
N ASP A 51 15.46 8.05 6.40
CA ASP A 51 14.58 8.65 7.42
C ASP A 51 13.10 8.58 6.97
N VAL A 52 12.39 7.55 7.44
CA VAL A 52 10.95 7.37 7.17
C VAL A 52 10.16 7.62 8.45
N ARG A 53 9.23 8.58 8.46
CA ARG A 53 8.37 8.82 9.64
C ARG A 53 6.96 8.30 9.39
N LEU A 54 6.42 7.51 10.32
CA LEU A 54 5.05 6.99 10.28
C LEU A 54 4.19 7.72 11.33
N ARG A 55 2.98 8.14 10.95
CA ARG A 55 2.02 8.81 11.84
C ARG A 55 0.60 8.29 11.63
N GLY A 56 -0.18 8.23 12.70
CA GLY A 56 -1.61 7.90 12.67
C GLY A 56 -1.95 6.40 12.72
N LEU A 57 -0.93 5.52 12.73
CA LEU A 57 -1.06 4.16 13.24
C LEU A 57 -1.06 4.21 14.78
N PRO A 58 -1.83 3.36 15.51
CA PRO A 58 -2.78 2.33 15.05
C PRO A 58 -4.20 2.82 14.77
N GLU A 59 -4.55 4.04 15.17
CA GLU A 59 -5.91 4.59 15.07
C GLU A 59 -6.53 4.44 13.68
N ALA A 60 -5.76 4.75 12.63
CA ALA A 60 -6.23 4.64 11.25
C ALA A 60 -6.41 3.19 10.76
N ALA A 61 -5.69 2.25 11.37
CA ALA A 61 -5.73 0.83 11.04
C ALA A 61 -6.79 0.04 11.85
N ARG A 62 -7.40 0.67 12.86
CA ARG A 62 -8.40 0.02 13.70
C ARG A 62 -9.66 -0.30 12.88
N GLU A 63 -10.16 -1.54 13.02
CA GLU A 63 -11.42 -2.02 12.42
C GLU A 63 -11.49 -1.79 10.89
N LEU A 64 -10.37 -1.95 10.19
CA LEU A 64 -10.38 -1.97 8.73
C LEU A 64 -10.71 -3.37 8.21
N PRO A 65 -11.41 -3.46 7.07
CA PRO A 65 -11.54 -4.72 6.35
C PRO A 65 -10.15 -5.27 5.96
N PRO A 66 -9.99 -6.61 5.91
CA PRO A 66 -8.71 -7.24 5.54
C PRO A 66 -8.22 -6.83 4.15
N SER A 67 -9.13 -6.63 3.19
CA SER A 67 -8.78 -6.13 1.85
C SER A 67 -8.12 -4.74 1.91
N VAL A 68 -8.67 -3.85 2.73
CA VAL A 68 -8.18 -2.47 2.89
C VAL A 68 -6.85 -2.45 3.62
N HIS A 69 -6.63 -3.37 4.58
CA HIS A 69 -5.33 -3.55 5.22
C HIS A 69 -4.23 -3.90 4.21
N VAL A 70 -4.49 -4.90 3.35
CA VAL A 70 -3.54 -5.34 2.33
C VAL A 70 -3.30 -4.22 1.31
N SER A 71 -4.36 -3.58 0.80
CA SER A 71 -4.22 -2.47 -0.15
C SER A 71 -3.43 -1.31 0.45
N THR A 72 -3.74 -0.92 1.69
CA THR A 72 -3.02 0.14 2.41
C THR A 72 -1.53 -0.18 2.52
N TYR A 73 -1.19 -1.41 2.92
CA TYR A 73 0.19 -1.85 3.01
C TYR A 73 0.88 -1.76 1.64
N ARG A 74 0.29 -2.35 0.59
CA ARG A 74 0.89 -2.41 -0.75
C ARG A 74 1.08 -1.05 -1.41
N ILE A 75 0.16 -0.11 -1.17
CA ILE A 75 0.27 1.26 -1.69
C ILE A 75 1.43 2.00 -1.03
N VAL A 76 1.56 1.90 0.30
CA VAL A 76 2.67 2.54 1.01
C VAL A 76 4.00 1.88 0.65
N GLU A 77 4.04 0.56 0.56
CA GLU A 77 5.21 -0.20 0.13
C GLU A 77 5.64 0.21 -1.28
N ALA A 78 4.73 0.27 -2.25
CA ALA A 78 5.03 0.71 -3.61
C ALA A 78 5.51 2.17 -3.66
N ALA A 79 4.90 3.07 -2.89
CA ALA A 79 5.30 4.48 -2.85
C ALA A 79 6.69 4.66 -2.23
N LEU A 80 7.01 3.96 -1.14
CA LEU A 80 8.32 4.01 -0.53
C LEU A 80 9.36 3.25 -1.36
N GLY A 81 8.98 2.16 -2.01
CA GLY A 81 9.82 1.35 -2.89
C GLY A 81 10.16 1.99 -4.24
N ALA A 82 9.71 3.23 -4.49
CA ALA A 82 9.96 3.94 -5.75
C ALA A 82 11.43 4.30 -6.00
N GLY A 83 12.32 4.12 -5.01
CA GLY A 83 13.76 4.35 -5.13
C GLY A 83 14.25 5.70 -4.59
N ASP A 84 13.37 6.55 -4.07
CA ASP A 84 13.75 7.80 -3.42
C ASP A 84 14.63 7.54 -2.17
N GLN A 85 15.78 8.20 -2.09
CA GLN A 85 16.70 8.10 -0.94
C GLN A 85 16.46 9.17 0.13
N GLY A 86 15.64 10.18 -0.20
CA GLY A 86 15.33 11.29 0.70
C GLY A 86 14.41 10.90 1.86
N PRO A 87 14.27 11.80 2.86
CA PRO A 87 13.37 11.59 3.97
C PRO A 87 11.93 11.48 3.49
N ALA A 88 11.22 10.46 3.98
CA ALA A 88 9.83 10.21 3.64
C ALA A 88 8.94 10.31 4.88
N ARG A 89 7.68 10.70 4.68
CA ARG A 89 6.68 10.69 5.75
C ARG A 89 5.42 10.01 5.26
N VAL A 90 4.90 9.11 6.07
CA VAL A 90 3.65 8.38 5.87
C VAL A 90 2.69 8.79 6.97
N ALA A 91 1.53 9.30 6.58
CA ALA A 91 0.44 9.62 7.49
C ALA A 91 -0.80 8.85 7.08
N LEU A 92 -1.40 8.13 8.02
CA LEU A 92 -2.68 7.45 7.84
C LEU A 92 -3.74 8.11 8.71
N ARG A 93 -4.94 8.31 8.15
CA ARG A 93 -6.10 8.86 8.85
C ARG A 93 -7.37 8.15 8.43
N ARG A 94 -8.18 7.73 9.38
CA ARG A 94 -9.53 7.22 9.12
C ARG A 94 -10.55 8.35 9.26
N ARG A 95 -11.40 8.56 8.27
CA ARG A 95 -12.46 9.58 8.26
C ARG A 95 -13.66 9.06 7.48
N ARG A 96 -14.87 9.17 8.06
CA ARG A 96 -16.16 8.90 7.38
C ARG A 96 -16.21 7.55 6.62
N GLY A 97 -15.65 6.48 7.21
CA GLY A 97 -15.63 5.17 6.56
C GLY A 97 -14.61 5.03 5.41
N ALA A 98 -13.65 5.94 5.30
CA ALA A 98 -12.53 5.85 4.37
C ALA A 98 -11.18 5.98 5.10
N VAL A 99 -10.15 5.36 4.53
CA VAL A 99 -8.76 5.53 4.96
C VAL A 99 -8.07 6.46 3.99
N HIS A 100 -7.51 7.52 4.53
CA HIS A 100 -6.67 8.47 3.82
C HIS A 100 -5.21 8.17 4.15
N ILE A 101 -4.42 7.95 3.10
CA ILE A 101 -2.99 7.69 3.16
C ILE A 101 -2.31 8.89 2.49
N THR A 102 -1.35 9.49 3.16
CA THR A 102 -0.52 10.56 2.61
C THR A 102 0.94 10.17 2.74
N VAL A 103 1.64 10.08 1.62
CA VAL A 103 3.07 9.79 1.56
C VAL A 103 3.77 10.99 0.93
N THR A 104 4.72 11.59 1.64
CA THR A 104 5.51 12.73 1.17
C THR A 104 6.98 12.36 1.05
N GLY A 105 7.72 13.03 0.18
CA GLY A 105 9.15 12.74 -0.03
C GLY A 105 9.36 11.55 -0.96
N VAL A 106 8.39 11.30 -1.84
CA VAL A 106 8.36 10.19 -2.81
C VAL A 106 8.21 10.76 -4.23
N ARG A 107 9.25 11.42 -4.73
CA ARG A 107 9.20 12.08 -6.05
C ARG A 107 9.19 11.07 -7.18
N LEU A 108 9.85 9.93 -7.01
CA LEU A 108 9.84 8.87 -8.01
C LEU A 108 8.50 8.13 -8.03
N ALA A 109 7.75 8.12 -6.91
CA ALA A 109 6.43 7.50 -6.86
C ALA A 109 5.35 8.27 -7.65
N VAL A 110 5.54 9.57 -7.89
CA VAL A 110 4.58 10.39 -8.65
C VAL A 110 4.86 10.43 -10.16
N THR A 111 5.92 9.78 -10.63
CA THR A 111 6.31 9.72 -12.04
C THR A 111 6.54 8.28 -12.53
N GLY A 112 6.46 8.09 -13.84
CA GLY A 112 6.82 6.83 -14.50
C GLY A 112 6.00 5.60 -14.06
N PRO A 113 6.61 4.40 -14.04
CA PRO A 113 5.89 3.13 -13.88
C PRO A 113 5.31 2.94 -12.48
N VAL A 114 5.93 3.53 -11.45
CA VAL A 114 5.43 3.43 -10.07
C VAL A 114 4.10 4.17 -9.91
N ALA A 115 3.99 5.37 -10.51
CA ALA A 115 2.74 6.11 -10.50
C ALA A 115 1.60 5.34 -11.17
N GLU A 116 1.89 4.65 -12.28
CA GLU A 116 0.90 3.83 -12.98
C GLU A 116 0.46 2.62 -12.15
N ARG A 117 1.43 1.92 -11.54
CA ARG A 117 1.14 0.84 -10.61
C ARG A 117 0.25 1.30 -9.44
N LEU A 118 0.56 2.46 -8.86
CA LEU A 118 -0.25 3.04 -7.79
C LEU A 118 -1.68 3.34 -8.27
N ARG A 119 -1.88 3.84 -9.49
CA ARG A 119 -3.22 4.06 -10.07
C ARG A 119 -4.00 2.76 -10.15
N VAL A 120 -3.39 1.69 -10.68
CA VAL A 120 -4.03 0.37 -10.80
C VAL A 120 -4.40 -0.19 -9.42
N GLN A 121 -3.47 -0.15 -8.46
CA GLN A 121 -3.71 -0.64 -7.10
C GLN A 121 -4.83 0.12 -6.38
N VAL A 122 -4.87 1.45 -6.54
CA VAL A 122 -5.89 2.30 -5.91
C VAL A 122 -7.25 2.09 -6.58
N ALA A 123 -7.28 1.96 -7.91
CA ALA A 123 -8.51 1.66 -8.65
C ALA A 123 -9.09 0.29 -8.26
N ALA A 124 -8.23 -0.72 -8.05
CA ALA A 124 -8.66 -2.05 -7.59
C ALA A 124 -9.28 -2.03 -6.18
N GLY A 125 -8.90 -1.06 -5.34
CA GLY A 125 -9.51 -0.80 -4.05
C GLY A 125 -10.66 0.20 -4.08
N GLU A 126 -11.22 0.52 -5.26
CA GLU A 126 -12.27 1.52 -5.46
C GLU A 126 -11.93 2.92 -4.88
N GLY A 127 -10.64 3.22 -4.81
CA GLY A 127 -10.11 4.43 -4.22
C GLY A 127 -9.83 5.55 -5.21
N ARG A 128 -9.32 6.65 -4.67
CA ARG A 128 -8.83 7.80 -5.45
C ARG A 128 -7.38 8.08 -5.11
N LEU A 129 -6.58 8.29 -6.15
CA LEU A 129 -5.19 8.69 -6.06
C LEU A 129 -5.05 10.15 -6.54
N VAL A 130 -4.28 10.93 -5.81
CA VAL A 130 -3.82 12.27 -6.20
C VAL A 130 -2.31 12.30 -6.02
N CYS A 131 -1.60 12.60 -7.11
CA CYS A 131 -0.16 12.76 -7.11
C CYS A 131 0.16 14.24 -7.30
N GLU A 132 0.91 14.82 -6.38
CA GLU A 132 1.43 16.18 -6.50
C GLU A 132 2.86 16.13 -7.05
N PRO A 133 3.25 17.03 -7.99
CA PRO A 133 4.58 17.04 -8.59
C PRO A 133 5.70 17.32 -7.57
N THR A 134 5.36 17.77 -6.36
CA THR A 134 6.28 17.95 -5.23
C THR A 134 6.76 16.63 -4.60
N GLY A 135 6.25 15.47 -5.06
CA GLY A 135 6.54 14.15 -4.49
C GLY A 135 5.63 13.81 -3.32
N THR A 136 4.36 14.22 -3.42
CA THR A 136 3.31 13.87 -2.46
C THR A 136 2.26 12.99 -3.13
N VAL A 137 2.04 11.81 -2.56
CA VAL A 137 1.02 10.85 -2.95
C VAL A 137 -0.09 10.88 -1.90
N ARG A 138 -1.31 11.17 -2.31
CA ARG A 138 -2.50 11.11 -1.46
C ARG A 138 -3.46 10.06 -2.01
N VAL A 139 -3.84 9.13 -1.16
CA VAL A 139 -4.79 8.07 -1.50
C VAL A 139 -5.97 8.11 -0.54
N SER A 140 -7.17 7.94 -1.05
CA SER A 140 -8.35 7.63 -0.25
C SER A 140 -8.93 6.29 -0.69
N LEU A 141 -9.02 5.34 0.23
CA LEU A 141 -9.67 4.05 0.01
C LEU A 141 -10.98 4.00 0.81
N PRO A 142 -12.10 3.55 0.23
CA PRO A 142 -13.28 3.21 1.00
C PRO A 142 -12.93 2.05 1.94
N ALA A 143 -13.29 2.19 3.22
CA ALA A 143 -13.01 1.21 4.26
C ALA A 143 -14.26 0.46 4.73
N GLY A 144 -15.34 0.53 3.93
CA GLY A 144 -16.68 0.11 4.36
C GLY A 144 -17.22 0.98 5.50
N PRO A 145 -18.52 0.87 5.83
CA PRO A 145 -19.04 1.48 7.03
C PRO A 145 -18.30 0.91 8.26
N ALA A 146 -17.96 1.75 9.23
CA ALA A 146 -17.69 1.24 10.57
C ALA A 146 -18.90 0.40 10.99
N PRO A 147 -18.73 -0.80 11.57
CA PRO A 147 -19.87 -1.58 12.03
C PRO A 147 -20.72 -0.66 12.92
N ALA A 148 -21.97 -0.42 12.52
CA ALA A 148 -22.92 0.25 13.38
C ALA A 148 -22.94 -0.54 14.70
N PRO A 149 -23.00 0.11 15.88
CA PRO A 149 -23.34 -0.62 17.09
C PRO A 149 -24.63 -1.37 16.78
N VAL A 150 -24.59 -2.69 16.92
CA VAL A 150 -25.76 -3.55 16.78
C VAL A 150 -26.85 -2.94 17.67
N GLN A 151 -27.83 -2.30 17.05
CA GLN A 151 -29.01 -1.87 17.76
C GLN A 151 -29.76 -3.16 18.04
N GLU A 152 -29.51 -3.74 19.22
CA GLU A 152 -30.37 -4.76 19.81
C GLU A 152 -31.79 -4.23 19.72
N VAL A 153 -32.54 -4.77 18.76
CA VAL A 153 -33.98 -4.58 18.67
C VAL A 153 -34.53 -5.19 19.94
N SER A 154 -34.81 -4.35 20.94
CA SER A 154 -35.64 -4.76 22.07
C SER A 154 -36.96 -5.26 21.49
N PRO A 155 -37.37 -6.53 21.74
CA PRO A 155 -38.74 -6.90 21.49
C PRO A 155 -39.60 -6.09 22.47
N SER A 156 -40.41 -5.18 21.92
CA SER A 156 -41.44 -4.49 22.68
C SER A 156 -42.46 -5.53 23.19
N PRO A 157 -42.67 -5.66 24.51
CA PRO A 157 -43.71 -6.53 25.04
C PRO A 157 -44.98 -5.69 25.24
N TYR A 158 -45.80 -5.49 24.21
CA TYR A 158 -47.22 -5.13 24.38
C TYR A 158 -47.95 -5.11 23.03
N ALA A 159 -48.76 -6.14 22.77
CA ALA A 159 -50.09 -6.09 22.17
C ALA A 159 -50.67 -7.51 22.17
#